data_AF-A0AAU3NJW0-F1
#
_entry.id   AF-A0AAU3NJW0-F1
#
_cell.length_a   1.000
_cell.length_b   1.000
_cell.length_c   1.000
_cell.angle_alpha   90.00
_cell.angle_beta   90.00
_cell.angle_gamma   90.00
#
_symmetry.space_group_name_H-M   'P 1'
#
loop_
_entity.id
_entity.type
_entity.pdbx_description
1 polymer ?
#
loop_
_entity_poly.entity_id
_entity_poly.type
_entity_poly.pdbx_seq_one_letter_code
_entity_poly.pdbx_strand_id
1 'polypeptide(L)'
;MIGEVRDYQLALADGQVYTVPLAKEIAPGLLVYRIPDGMHPSSPHRWRIGHETSGRAVADAMTEEDAVKTAEVFGALVNWTQDMDALRATVDADELFAKAARYYPVLPARPEYQMRGDVSRNGVYTDADVEEAAAEAKADGLSAYDILIAMSHTVPWMGLDINQFNEAHDRIVTLADAD
;
A
#
# COMPACT_ATOMS: atom_id res chain seq x y z
N MET A 1 11.93 13.47 -6.49
CA MET A 1 12.53 12.84 -7.68
C MET A 1 11.80 11.52 -7.80
N ILE A 2 11.07 11.25 -8.89
CA ILE A 2 10.38 9.94 -9.03
C ILE A 2 11.45 8.94 -9.47
N GLY A 3 11.62 7.86 -8.70
CA GLY A 3 12.65 6.83 -8.89
C GLY A 3 12.63 6.14 -10.25
N GLU A 4 13.72 5.46 -10.61
CA GLU A 4 13.77 4.60 -11.79
C GLU A 4 12.74 3.47 -11.66
N VAL A 5 11.92 3.29 -12.69
CA VAL A 5 10.87 2.27 -12.76
C VAL A 5 11.44 1.03 -13.44
N ARG A 6 11.39 -0.13 -12.79
CA ARG A 6 11.93 -1.38 -13.32
C ARG A 6 11.14 -2.62 -12.89
N ASP A 7 11.30 -3.70 -13.64
CA ASP A 7 10.81 -5.01 -13.22
C ASP A 7 11.69 -5.55 -12.09
N TYR A 8 11.06 -5.99 -11.00
CA TYR A 8 11.74 -6.52 -9.83
C TYR A 8 11.33 -7.96 -9.56
N GLN A 9 12.31 -8.80 -9.20
CA GLN A 9 12.07 -10.20 -8.85
C GLN A 9 11.98 -10.33 -7.33
N LEU A 10 10.76 -10.45 -6.82
CA LEU A 10 10.50 -10.69 -5.40
C LEU A 10 10.64 -12.19 -5.13
N ALA A 11 11.65 -12.58 -4.35
CA ALA A 11 11.83 -13.94 -3.87
C ALA A 11 11.18 -14.12 -2.49
N LEU A 12 10.25 -15.08 -2.39
CA LEU A 12 9.65 -15.48 -1.12
C LEU A 12 10.50 -16.55 -0.42
N ALA A 13 10.26 -16.73 0.89
CA ALA A 13 11.00 -17.69 1.71
C ALA A 13 10.80 -19.16 1.29
N ASP A 14 9.72 -19.46 0.56
CA ASP A 14 9.42 -20.79 0.00
C ASP A 14 10.04 -21.02 -1.40
N GLY A 15 10.79 -20.04 -1.92
CA GLY A 15 11.42 -20.11 -3.24
C GLY A 15 10.53 -19.67 -4.40
N GLN A 16 9.27 -19.26 -4.16
CA GLN A 16 8.49 -18.62 -5.21
C GLN A 16 9.09 -17.27 -5.59
N VAL A 17 9.11 -16.98 -6.89
CA VAL A 17 9.57 -15.71 -7.44
C VAL A 17 8.43 -15.04 -8.17
N TYR A 18 8.17 -13.78 -7.83
CA TYR A 18 7.17 -12.95 -8.47
C TYR A 18 7.85 -11.82 -9.23
N THR A 19 7.49 -11.66 -10.51
CA THR A 19 7.80 -10.43 -11.24
C THR A 19 6.85 -9.35 -10.75
N VAL A 20 7.41 -8.32 -10.12
CA VAL A 20 6.69 -7.12 -9.75
C VAL A 20 6.95 -6.07 -10.81
N PRO A 21 5.96 -5.74 -11.65
CA PRO A 21 6.11 -4.68 -12.64
C PRO A 21 6.13 -3.33 -11.91
N LEU A 22 6.87 -2.37 -12.47
CA LEU A 22 6.87 -0.97 -12.05
C LEU A 22 7.39 -0.70 -10.62
N ALA A 23 8.34 -1.49 -10.13
CA ALA A 23 9.02 -1.16 -8.88
C ALA A 23 9.82 0.14 -9.04
N LYS A 24 9.68 1.06 -8.08
CA LYS A 24 10.32 2.39 -8.09
C LYS A 24 11.45 2.42 -7.07
N GLU A 25 12.66 2.71 -7.50
CA GLU A 25 13.76 2.93 -6.54
C GLU A 25 13.66 4.33 -5.94
N ILE A 26 13.19 4.42 -4.70
CA ILE A 26 12.94 5.71 -4.03
C ILE A 26 14.21 6.23 -3.33
N ALA A 27 15.05 5.32 -2.84
CA ALA A 27 16.37 5.61 -2.30
C ALA A 27 17.31 4.44 -2.64
N PRO A 28 18.65 4.64 -2.67
CA PRO A 28 19.61 3.59 -3.02
C PRO A 28 19.39 2.30 -2.20
N GLY A 29 18.99 1.21 -2.88
CA GLY A 29 18.71 -0.09 -2.27
C GLY A 29 17.29 -0.29 -1.72
N LEU A 30 16.41 0.72 -1.85
CA LEU A 30 14.99 0.66 -1.44
C LEU A 30 14.05 0.79 -2.63
N LEU A 31 13.23 -0.24 -2.82
CA LEU A 31 12.23 -0.32 -3.88
C LEU A 31 10.83 -0.22 -3.31
N VAL A 32 9.99 0.63 -3.89
CA VAL A 32 8.56 0.71 -3.61
C VAL A 32 7.79 0.04 -4.74
N TYR A 33 6.88 -0.86 -4.39
CA TYR A 33 6.07 -1.56 -5.38
C TYR A 33 4.76 -2.09 -4.80
N ARG A 34 3.80 -2.36 -5.70
CA ARG A 34 2.56 -3.03 -5.33
C ARG A 34 2.76 -4.54 -5.21
N ILE A 35 2.27 -5.14 -4.14
CA ILE A 35 2.24 -6.58 -3.94
C ILE A 35 1.28 -7.20 -4.98
N PRO A 36 1.70 -8.23 -5.74
CA PRO A 36 0.85 -8.89 -6.73
C PRO A 36 -0.45 -9.40 -6.14
N ASP A 37 -1.54 -9.32 -6.91
CA ASP A 37 -2.84 -9.84 -6.50
C ASP A 37 -2.74 -11.34 -6.20
N GLY A 38 -3.50 -11.81 -5.19
CA GLY A 38 -3.41 -13.18 -4.67
C GLY A 38 -2.22 -13.45 -3.74
N MET A 39 -1.16 -12.63 -3.74
CA MET A 39 -0.13 -12.69 -2.69
C MET A 39 -0.65 -11.98 -1.43
N HIS A 40 -0.65 -12.71 -0.31
CA HIS A 40 -1.24 -12.26 0.97
C HIS A 40 -2.64 -11.67 0.79
N PRO A 41 -3.63 -12.47 0.36
CA PRO A 41 -4.96 -11.96 -0.01
C PRO A 41 -5.67 -11.30 1.18
N SER A 42 -5.32 -11.62 2.42
CA SER A 42 -5.86 -10.99 3.62
C SER A 42 -5.17 -9.67 4.01
N SER A 43 -4.10 -9.26 3.33
CA SER A 43 -3.38 -8.01 3.67
C SER A 43 -3.93 -6.83 2.87
N PRO A 44 -4.52 -5.81 3.54
CA PRO A 44 -4.96 -4.58 2.87
C PRO A 44 -3.80 -3.63 2.56
N HIS A 45 -2.61 -3.86 3.14
CA HIS A 45 -1.39 -3.10 2.88
C HIS A 45 -0.77 -3.61 1.60
N ARG A 46 -1.17 -3.04 0.47
CA ARG A 46 -0.82 -3.53 -0.86
C ARG A 46 0.45 -2.91 -1.41
N TRP A 47 1.01 -1.90 -0.76
CA TRP A 47 2.27 -1.29 -1.14
C TRP A 47 3.39 -1.75 -0.23
N ARG A 48 4.54 -2.09 -0.81
CA ARG A 48 5.67 -2.68 -0.10
C ARG A 48 6.94 -1.92 -0.40
N ILE A 49 7.74 -1.73 0.64
CA ILE A 49 9.13 -1.31 0.58
C ILE A 49 9.99 -2.58 0.66
N GLY A 50 10.70 -2.90 -0.41
CA GLY A 50 11.64 -4.01 -0.49
C GLY A 50 13.09 -3.55 -0.47
N HIS A 51 13.96 -4.38 0.10
CA HIS A 51 15.39 -4.21 0.05
C HIS A 51 15.96 -4.90 -1.19
N GLU A 52 16.47 -4.10 -2.12
CA GLU A 52 16.91 -4.52 -3.46
C GLU A 52 17.87 -5.71 -3.41
N THR A 53 18.97 -5.60 -2.66
CA THR A 53 20.05 -6.60 -2.68
C THR A 53 19.58 -7.96 -2.14
N SER A 54 18.69 -7.96 -1.15
CA SER A 54 18.30 -9.21 -0.47
C SER A 54 17.00 -9.83 -0.96
N GLY A 55 16.19 -9.11 -1.74
CA GLY A 55 14.84 -9.55 -2.07
C GLY A 55 13.79 -9.31 -0.98
N ARG A 56 14.20 -8.99 0.26
CA ARG A 56 13.34 -9.03 1.45
C ARG A 56 12.44 -7.80 1.60
N ALA A 57 11.25 -8.02 2.14
CA ALA A 57 10.35 -6.93 2.55
C ALA A 57 10.91 -6.21 3.80
N VAL A 58 10.84 -4.88 3.79
CA VAL A 58 11.23 -4.00 4.89
C VAL A 58 9.99 -3.50 5.62
N ALA A 59 9.01 -2.97 4.88
CA ALA A 59 7.76 -2.45 5.42
C ALA A 59 6.63 -2.57 4.38
N ASP A 60 5.39 -2.64 4.84
CA ASP A 60 4.20 -2.51 4.00
C ASP A 60 3.46 -1.22 4.36
N ALA A 61 2.68 -0.67 3.43
CA ALA A 61 1.84 0.50 3.60
C ALA A 61 0.51 0.32 2.85
N MET A 62 -0.51 1.08 3.28
CA MET A 62 -1.85 1.00 2.70
C MET A 62 -1.93 1.69 1.33
N THR A 63 -1.25 2.82 1.18
CA THR A 63 -1.26 3.69 0.00
C THR A 63 0.11 3.74 -0.67
N GLU A 64 0.18 4.16 -1.93
CA GLU A 64 1.47 4.30 -2.63
C GLU A 64 2.26 5.45 -2.03
N GLU A 65 1.56 6.56 -1.80
CA GLU A 65 2.12 7.79 -1.24
C GLU A 65 2.82 7.53 0.10
N ASP A 66 2.19 6.75 0.99
CA ASP A 66 2.78 6.39 2.28
C ASP A 66 4.02 5.51 2.15
N ALA A 67 4.00 4.54 1.21
CA ALA A 67 5.16 3.71 0.95
C ALA A 67 6.34 4.53 0.41
N VAL A 68 6.09 5.44 -0.52
CA VAL A 68 7.12 6.34 -1.07
C VAL A 68 7.70 7.23 0.02
N LYS A 69 6.86 7.92 0.79
CA LYS A 69 7.34 8.83 1.84
C LYS A 69 8.05 8.09 2.98
N THR A 70 7.62 6.86 3.29
CA THR A 70 8.33 5.99 4.24
C THR A 70 9.71 5.61 3.70
N ALA A 71 9.81 5.20 2.43
CA ALA A 71 11.09 4.84 1.82
C ALA A 71 12.07 6.03 1.75
N GLU A 72 11.58 7.25 1.50
CA GLU A 72 12.40 8.47 1.58
C GLU A 72 12.96 8.68 2.99
N VAL A 73 12.13 8.52 4.03
CA VAL A 73 12.57 8.63 5.44
C VAL A 73 13.60 7.55 5.77
N PHE A 74 13.33 6.30 5.41
CA PHE A 74 14.26 5.19 5.66
C PHE A 74 15.59 5.39 4.93
N GLY A 75 15.54 5.82 3.68
CA GLY A 75 16.72 6.09 2.84
C GLY A 75 17.63 7.19 3.38
N ALA A 76 17.07 8.15 4.12
CA ALA A 76 17.84 9.22 4.73
C ALA A 76 18.58 8.81 6.03
N LEU A 77 18.19 7.68 6.64
CA LEU A 77 18.68 7.26 7.95
C LEU A 77 19.80 6.23 7.87
N VAL A 78 19.78 5.39 6.83
CA VAL A 78 20.67 4.23 6.72
C VAL A 78 21.07 4.04 5.26
N ASN A 79 22.29 3.56 5.03
CA ASN A 79 22.70 3.11 3.70
C ASN A 79 22.12 1.70 3.40
N TRP A 80 21.02 1.65 2.65
CA TRP A 80 20.32 0.42 2.26
C TRP A 80 20.97 -0.35 1.10
N THR A 81 22.16 0.03 0.65
CA THR A 81 22.94 -0.80 -0.28
C THR A 81 23.78 -1.86 0.43
N GLN A 82 23.75 -1.88 1.77
CA GLN A 82 24.45 -2.87 2.60
C GLN A 82 23.70 -4.20 2.64
N ASP A 83 24.41 -5.27 3.00
CA ASP A 83 23.76 -6.55 3.26
C ASP A 83 22.75 -6.46 4.44
N MET A 84 21.67 -7.22 4.35
CA MET A 84 20.58 -7.19 5.33
C MET A 84 21.04 -7.61 6.74
N ASP A 85 22.03 -8.48 6.89
CA ASP A 85 22.54 -8.87 8.20
C ASP A 85 23.37 -7.75 8.83
N ALA A 86 24.08 -6.95 8.02
CA ALA A 86 24.77 -5.75 8.48
C ALA A 86 23.78 -4.65 8.91
N LEU A 87 22.71 -4.46 8.14
CA LEU A 87 21.60 -3.55 8.49
C LEU A 87 20.97 -3.97 9.83
N ARG A 88 20.64 -5.25 10.01
CA ARG A 88 20.04 -5.77 11.26
C ARG A 88 20.93 -5.57 12.49
N ALA A 89 22.25 -5.57 12.31
CA ALA A 89 23.18 -5.37 13.41
C ALA A 89 23.30 -3.88 13.84
N THR A 90 22.91 -2.94 12.97
CA THR A 90 23.18 -1.51 13.14
C THR A 90 21.93 -0.64 13.21
N VAL A 91 20.80 -1.14 12.71
CA VAL A 91 19.53 -0.42 12.65
C VAL A 91 18.61 -0.90 13.76
N ASP A 92 18.18 0.03 14.62
CA ASP A 92 17.05 -0.20 15.51
C ASP A 92 15.75 -0.07 14.70
N ALA A 93 15.04 -1.19 14.54
CA ALA A 93 13.79 -1.23 13.79
C ALA A 93 12.70 -0.37 14.44
N ASP A 94 12.64 -0.31 15.77
CA ASP A 94 11.61 0.47 16.46
C ASP A 94 11.88 1.97 16.26
N GLU A 95 13.14 2.40 16.33
CA GLU A 95 13.50 3.79 16.03
C GLU A 95 13.22 4.12 14.56
N LEU A 96 13.59 3.23 13.63
CA LEU A 96 13.36 3.41 12.19
C LEU A 96 11.87 3.65 11.89
N PHE A 97 10.99 2.77 12.39
CA PHE A 97 9.55 2.89 12.21
C PHE A 97 8.98 4.12 12.92
N ALA A 98 9.49 4.47 14.11
CA ALA A 98 9.07 5.67 14.82
C ALA A 98 9.35 6.96 14.02
N LYS A 99 10.45 7.04 13.26
CA LYS A 99 10.74 8.20 12.39
C LYS A 99 9.77 8.35 11.23
N ALA A 100 9.16 7.26 10.76
CA ALA A 100 8.21 7.24 9.67
C ALA A 100 6.75 7.07 10.12
N ALA A 101 6.47 7.10 11.43
CA ALA A 101 5.16 6.75 12.00
C ALA A 101 3.97 7.54 11.41
N ARG A 102 4.19 8.78 10.96
CA ARG A 102 3.15 9.62 10.31
C ARG A 102 2.63 9.06 8.98
N TYR A 103 3.36 8.12 8.38
CA TYR A 103 3.01 7.45 7.12
C TYR A 103 2.58 6.00 7.36
N TYR A 104 2.34 5.64 8.62
CA TYR A 104 1.80 4.35 9.03
C TYR A 104 2.47 3.12 8.39
N PRO A 105 3.82 3.05 8.32
CA PRO A 105 4.46 1.84 7.84
C PRO A 105 4.21 0.71 8.83
N VAL A 106 3.86 -0.46 8.32
CA VAL A 106 3.65 -1.66 9.13
C VAL A 106 4.70 -2.70 8.83
N LEU A 107 5.03 -3.50 9.83
CA LEU A 107 5.89 -4.66 9.60
C LEU A 107 5.17 -5.64 8.66
N PRO A 108 5.86 -6.19 7.66
CA PRO A 108 5.24 -7.11 6.72
C PRO A 108 4.68 -8.37 7.40
N ALA A 109 3.58 -8.90 6.88
CA ALA A 109 2.95 -10.15 7.32
C ALA A 109 2.50 -10.20 8.80
N ARG A 110 2.31 -9.05 9.44
CA ARG A 110 1.74 -8.93 10.80
C ARG A 110 0.27 -9.36 10.83
N PRO A 111 -0.12 -10.40 11.60
CA PRO A 111 -1.49 -10.90 11.67
C PRO A 111 -2.52 -9.84 12.11
N GLU A 112 -2.11 -8.89 12.96
CA GLU A 112 -2.95 -7.83 13.49
C GLU A 112 -3.51 -6.88 12.43
N TYR A 113 -2.88 -6.81 11.26
CA TYR A 113 -3.30 -5.96 10.14
C TYR A 113 -4.03 -6.72 9.04
N GLN A 114 -4.29 -8.02 9.24
CA GLN A 114 -5.00 -8.83 8.27
C GLN A 114 -6.51 -8.63 8.37
N MET A 115 -7.18 -8.53 7.22
CA MET A 115 -8.62 -8.44 7.12
C MET A 115 -9.21 -9.80 6.72
N ARG A 116 -10.46 -10.03 7.12
CA ARG A 116 -11.20 -11.22 6.71
C ARG A 116 -11.59 -11.09 5.24
N GLY A 117 -11.31 -12.14 4.46
CA GLY A 117 -11.66 -12.20 3.04
C GLY A 117 -10.49 -11.88 2.12
N ASP A 118 -10.77 -11.78 0.83
CA ASP A 118 -9.80 -11.35 -0.18
C ASP A 118 -9.87 -9.83 -0.35
N VAL A 119 -8.80 -9.16 0.08
CA VAL A 119 -8.60 -7.71 -0.01
C VAL A 119 -7.46 -7.37 -0.98
N SER A 120 -7.06 -8.30 -1.86
CA SER A 120 -5.95 -8.11 -2.78
C SER A 120 -6.15 -6.94 -3.77
N ARG A 121 -7.40 -6.61 -4.09
CA ARG A 121 -7.78 -5.46 -4.94
C ARG A 121 -7.71 -4.10 -4.24
N ASN A 122 -7.36 -4.02 -2.95
CA ASN A 122 -7.36 -2.73 -2.24
C ASN A 122 -6.46 -1.69 -2.93
N GLY A 123 -6.98 -0.48 -3.15
CA GLY A 123 -6.33 0.59 -3.91
C GLY A 123 -6.45 0.49 -5.44
N VAL A 124 -7.25 -0.45 -5.98
CA VAL A 124 -7.52 -0.57 -7.42
C VAL A 124 -9.02 -0.76 -7.65
N TYR A 125 -9.64 0.20 -8.35
CA TYR A 125 -11.07 0.19 -8.65
C TYR A 125 -11.35 0.34 -10.15
N THR A 126 -12.56 -0.04 -10.55
CA THR A 126 -13.11 0.05 -11.90
C THR A 126 -14.39 0.87 -11.89
N ASP A 127 -14.88 1.25 -13.07
CA ASP A 127 -16.17 1.95 -13.18
C ASP A 127 -17.34 1.11 -12.62
N ALA A 128 -17.27 -0.22 -12.75
CA ALA A 128 -18.28 -1.11 -12.18
C ALA A 128 -18.29 -1.06 -10.64
N ASP A 129 -17.12 -0.99 -10.00
CA ASP A 129 -17.04 -0.87 -8.53
C ASP A 129 -17.66 0.47 -8.07
N VAL A 130 -17.51 1.55 -8.86
CA VAL A 130 -18.13 2.87 -8.59
C VAL A 130 -19.65 2.81 -8.75
N GLU A 131 -20.15 2.19 -9.82
CA GLU A 131 -21.58 2.02 -10.08
C GLU A 131 -22.27 1.18 -8.99
N GLU A 132 -21.63 0.09 -8.55
CA GLU A 132 -22.11 -0.77 -7.47
C GLU A 132 -22.20 0.01 -6.15
N ALA A 133 -21.12 0.68 -5.74
CA ALA A 133 -21.10 1.47 -4.51
C ALA A 133 -22.14 2.61 -4.53
N ALA A 134 -22.36 3.26 -5.67
CA ALA A 134 -23.37 4.29 -5.82
C ALA A 134 -24.80 3.73 -5.71
N ALA A 135 -25.05 2.55 -6.30
CA ALA A 135 -26.34 1.88 -6.20
C ALA A 135 -26.65 1.47 -4.75
N GLU A 136 -25.67 0.95 -4.03
CA GLU A 136 -25.78 0.61 -2.60
C GLU A 136 -26.04 1.87 -1.76
N ALA A 137 -25.23 2.92 -1.93
CA ALA A 137 -25.39 4.18 -1.22
C ALA A 137 -26.79 4.80 -1.43
N LYS A 138 -27.30 4.75 -2.66
CA LYS A 138 -28.65 5.22 -3.01
C LYS A 138 -29.75 4.37 -2.38
N ALA A 139 -29.57 3.05 -2.36
CA ALA A 139 -30.53 2.13 -1.75
C ALA A 139 -30.62 2.34 -0.22
N ASP A 140 -29.48 2.62 0.41
CA ASP A 140 -29.35 2.84 1.85
C ASP A 140 -29.64 4.29 2.26
N GLY A 141 -29.76 5.21 1.29
CA GLY A 141 -30.03 6.63 1.52
C GLY A 141 -28.88 7.35 2.21
N LEU A 142 -27.64 6.98 1.88
CA LEU A 142 -26.43 7.54 2.48
C LEU A 142 -26.20 8.99 2.02
N SER A 143 -25.77 9.86 2.94
CA SER A 143 -25.28 11.20 2.60
C SER A 143 -23.87 11.14 1.99
N ALA A 144 -23.40 12.23 1.39
CA ALA A 144 -22.03 12.32 0.90
C ALA A 144 -20.99 12.06 2.02
N TYR A 145 -21.29 12.47 3.25
CA TYR A 145 -20.45 12.20 4.41
C TYR A 145 -20.46 10.71 4.80
N ASP A 146 -21.62 10.05 4.79
CA ASP A 146 -21.70 8.62 5.11
C ASP A 146 -20.96 7.77 4.07
N ILE A 147 -21.04 8.15 2.80
CA ILE A 147 -20.27 7.52 1.71
C ILE A 147 -18.77 7.67 1.98
N LEU A 148 -18.30 8.87 2.38
CA LEU A 148 -16.90 9.11 2.71
C LEU A 148 -16.40 8.16 3.83
N ILE A 149 -17.18 8.03 4.89
CA ILE A 149 -16.86 7.15 6.03
C ILE A 149 -16.86 5.69 5.59
N ALA A 150 -17.87 5.25 4.83
CA ALA A 150 -17.95 3.89 4.32
C ALA A 150 -16.71 3.54 3.47
N MET A 151 -16.33 4.44 2.55
CA MET A 151 -15.14 4.27 1.71
C MET A 151 -13.85 4.16 2.54
N SER A 152 -13.69 4.90 3.63
CA SER A 152 -12.48 4.82 4.46
C SER A 152 -12.26 3.47 5.17
N HIS A 153 -13.23 2.57 5.13
CA HIS A 153 -13.18 1.27 5.80
C HIS A 153 -13.42 0.08 4.87
N THR A 154 -13.56 0.30 3.57
CA THR A 154 -13.95 -0.73 2.61
C THR A 154 -12.99 -0.84 1.43
N VAL A 155 -12.83 -2.06 0.93
CA VAL A 155 -12.10 -2.37 -0.31
C VAL A 155 -13.00 -2.04 -1.50
N PRO A 156 -12.49 -1.45 -2.59
CA PRO A 156 -11.07 -1.12 -2.83
C PRO A 156 -10.64 0.27 -2.34
N TRP A 157 -11.52 1.04 -1.70
CA TRP A 157 -11.37 2.48 -1.52
C TRP A 157 -10.31 2.88 -0.49
N MET A 158 -10.23 2.18 0.65
CA MET A 158 -9.32 2.56 1.74
C MET A 158 -7.82 2.48 1.38
N GLY A 159 -7.46 1.80 0.28
CA GLY A 159 -6.10 1.72 -0.24
C GLY A 159 -5.74 2.78 -1.29
N LEU A 160 -6.65 3.71 -1.58
CA LEU A 160 -6.43 4.77 -2.57
C LEU A 160 -5.64 5.94 -1.99
N ASP A 161 -4.77 6.54 -2.80
CA ASP A 161 -4.18 7.83 -2.47
C ASP A 161 -5.26 8.92 -2.43
N ILE A 162 -4.99 10.04 -1.74
CA ILE A 162 -6.00 11.07 -1.46
C ILE A 162 -6.73 11.59 -2.70
N ASN A 163 -6.03 11.78 -3.83
CA ASN A 163 -6.63 12.29 -5.05
C ASN A 163 -7.56 11.26 -5.70
N GLN A 164 -7.14 9.98 -5.73
CA GLN A 164 -7.95 8.90 -6.28
C GLN A 164 -9.17 8.61 -5.40
N PHE A 165 -9.00 8.73 -4.08
CA PHE A 165 -10.08 8.57 -3.12
C PHE A 165 -11.14 9.66 -3.32
N ASN A 166 -10.73 10.93 -3.41
CA ASN A 166 -11.65 12.04 -3.65
C ASN A 166 -12.35 11.92 -5.01
N GLU A 167 -11.62 11.55 -6.06
CA GLU A 167 -12.21 11.32 -7.38
C GLU A 167 -13.28 10.21 -7.32
N ALA A 168 -12.99 9.07 -6.70
CA ALA A 168 -13.95 7.99 -6.55
C ALA A 168 -15.17 8.43 -5.72
N HIS A 169 -14.93 9.17 -4.63
CA HIS A 169 -15.99 9.69 -3.75
C HIS A 169 -16.94 10.62 -4.50
N ASP A 170 -16.41 11.62 -5.22
CA ASP A 170 -17.20 12.57 -6.01
C ASP A 170 -18.07 11.84 -7.06
N ARG A 171 -17.51 10.81 -7.70
CA ARG A 171 -18.22 9.99 -8.69
C ARG A 171 -19.36 9.21 -8.05
N ILE A 172 -19.11 8.56 -6.90
CA ILE A 172 -20.12 7.78 -6.18
C ILE A 172 -21.25 8.69 -5.70
N VAL A 173 -20.92 9.83 -5.07
CA VAL A 173 -21.88 10.83 -4.58
C VAL A 173 -22.78 11.32 -5.72
N THR A 174 -22.17 11.67 -6.85
CA THR A 174 -22.91 12.13 -8.04
C THR A 174 -23.87 11.08 -8.56
N LEU A 175 -23.47 9.81 -8.63
CA LEU A 175 -24.32 8.72 -9.13
C LEU A 175 -25.40 8.29 -8.12
N ALA A 176 -25.12 8.43 -6.82
CA ALA A 176 -26.06 8.12 -5.75
C ALA A 176 -27.14 9.20 -5.56
N ASP A 177 -26.97 10.38 -6.17
CA ASP A 177 -27.75 11.60 -5.88
C ASP A 177 -27.70 11.96 -4.38
N ALA A 178 -26.53 11.82 -3.75
CA ALA A 178 -26.34 12.10 -2.33
C ALA A 178 -26.01 13.59 -2.08
N ASP A 179 -26.63 14.17 -1.05
CA ASP A 179 -26.38 15.54 -0.57
C ASP A 179 -25.23 15.62 0.45
#